data_AF-A0A834YE33-F1
#
_entry.id   AF-A0A834YE33-F1
#
_cell.length_a   1.000
_cell.length_b   1.000
_cell.length_c   1.000
_cell.angle_alpha   90.00
_cell.angle_beta   90.00
_cell.angle_gamma   90.00
#
_symmetry.space_group_name_H-M   'P 1'
#
loop_
_entity.id
_entity.type
_entity.pdbx_description
1 polymer ?
#
loop_
_entity_poly.entity_id
_entity_poly.type
_entity_poly.pdbx_seq_one_letter_code
_entity_poly.pdbx_strand_id
1 'polypeptide(L)'
;MRNKLPAKEKFQKGHGNTMTLFILGWEEGKFKINVREAREAAEKAQQLLQNVANRKRNRQLETGGLIITKAVYGNRKALKKRNEYREVDDELASQVVDVTLPLNFLVNDSGQLKLHEGVKQSGIMGFYDPCPGEPKQLHVEYTYSGERYEVAVDDYQGLLIPQEEHRI
;
A
#
# COMPACT_ATOMS: atom_id res chain seq x y z
N MET A 1 -33.14 9.75 -0.20
CA MET A 1 -33.31 11.16 -0.62
C MET A 1 -32.09 11.56 -1.44
N ARG A 2 -32.29 12.19 -2.61
CA ARG A 2 -31.25 12.47 -3.60
C ARG A 2 -30.30 13.56 -3.09
N ASN A 3 -29.02 13.26 -2.92
CA ASN A 3 -28.00 14.29 -2.70
C ASN A 3 -27.88 15.13 -3.97
N LYS A 4 -28.44 16.35 -3.93
CA LYS A 4 -28.25 17.36 -4.98
C LYS A 4 -26.82 17.89 -4.87
N LEU A 5 -26.03 17.71 -5.94
CA LEU A 5 -24.80 18.46 -6.15
C LEU A 5 -25.14 19.96 -6.30
N PRO A 6 -24.38 20.90 -5.70
CA PRO A 6 -24.64 22.31 -5.91
C PRO A 6 -24.18 22.75 -7.31
N ALA A 7 -24.88 23.75 -7.84
CA ALA A 7 -24.74 24.25 -9.20
C ALA A 7 -23.36 24.85 -9.49
N LYS A 8 -22.86 24.63 -10.72
CA LYS A 8 -21.66 25.29 -11.25
C LYS A 8 -21.96 26.79 -11.45
N GLU A 9 -21.59 27.64 -10.49
CA GLU A 9 -21.59 29.09 -10.70
C GLU A 9 -20.38 29.50 -11.55
N LYS A 10 -20.66 30.26 -12.63
CA LYS A 10 -19.66 30.78 -13.56
C LYS A 10 -18.87 31.90 -12.89
N PHE A 11 -17.55 31.71 -12.76
CA PHE A 11 -16.66 32.68 -12.12
C PHE A 11 -16.27 33.82 -13.09
N GLN A 12 -16.61 35.06 -12.75
CA GLN A 12 -16.10 36.28 -13.40
C GLN A 12 -14.71 36.62 -12.83
N LYS A 13 -13.76 36.97 -13.70
CA LYS A 13 -12.38 37.31 -13.35
C LYS A 13 -12.32 38.64 -12.58
N GLY A 14 -11.85 38.59 -11.34
CA GLY A 14 -11.36 39.75 -10.58
C GLY A 14 -9.96 39.47 -10.08
N HIS A 15 -9.03 40.37 -10.37
CA HIS A 15 -7.61 40.28 -10.01
C HIS A 15 -7.40 40.30 -8.48
N GLY A 16 -6.57 39.40 -7.97
CA GLY A 16 -6.11 39.42 -6.57
C GLY A 16 -5.73 38.02 -6.07
N ASN A 17 -4.61 37.91 -5.36
CA ASN A 17 -3.90 36.69 -4.98
C ASN A 17 -4.62 35.76 -3.97
N THR A 18 -5.95 35.79 -3.90
CA THR A 18 -6.80 35.04 -2.95
C THR A 18 -7.32 33.70 -3.50
N MET A 19 -7.15 33.42 -4.80
CA MET A 19 -7.61 32.15 -5.41
C MET A 19 -6.81 30.92 -4.95
N THR A 20 -5.53 31.08 -4.62
CA THR A 20 -4.63 29.93 -4.38
C THR A 20 -5.01 29.17 -3.11
N LEU A 21 -5.37 29.87 -2.03
CA LEU A 21 -5.68 29.23 -0.75
C LEU A 21 -7.02 28.45 -0.79
N PHE A 22 -8.00 28.91 -1.57
CA PHE A 22 -9.27 28.21 -1.76
C PHE A 22 -9.15 26.99 -2.68
N ILE A 23 -8.33 27.06 -3.73
CA ILE A 23 -8.10 25.93 -4.64
C ILE A 23 -7.34 24.81 -3.92
N LEU A 24 -6.29 25.15 -3.16
CA LEU A 24 -5.50 24.15 -2.41
C LEU A 24 -6.34 23.41 -1.36
N GLY A 25 -7.17 24.12 -0.58
CA GLY A 25 -8.07 23.47 0.38
C GLY A 25 -9.13 22.57 -0.27
N TRP A 26 -9.56 22.88 -1.50
CA TRP A 26 -10.45 22.02 -2.29
C TRP A 26 -9.76 20.79 -2.88
N GLU A 27 -8.49 20.89 -3.26
CA GLU A 27 -7.71 19.74 -3.75
C GLU A 27 -7.35 18.77 -2.62
N GLU A 28 -6.91 19.26 -1.46
CA GLU A 28 -6.64 18.44 -0.28
C GLU A 28 -7.87 17.63 0.16
N GLY A 29 -9.06 18.26 0.16
CA GLY A 29 -10.31 17.58 0.50
C GLY A 29 -10.64 16.43 -0.46
N LYS A 30 -10.35 16.57 -1.76
CA LYS A 30 -10.57 15.51 -2.75
C LYS A 30 -9.62 14.34 -2.55
N PHE A 31 -8.34 14.60 -2.26
CA PHE A 31 -7.36 13.54 -2.00
C PHE A 31 -7.74 12.74 -0.76
N LYS A 32 -8.14 13.39 0.34
CA LYS A 32 -8.57 12.71 1.57
C LYS A 32 -9.80 11.82 1.37
N ILE A 33 -10.79 12.27 0.59
CA ILE A 33 -11.99 11.46 0.26
C ILE A 33 -11.59 10.23 -0.57
N ASN A 34 -10.74 10.41 -1.58
CA ASN A 34 -10.30 9.33 -2.45
C ASN A 34 -9.50 8.25 -1.68
N VAL A 35 -8.60 8.67 -0.78
CA VAL A 35 -7.85 7.73 0.07
C VAL A 35 -8.77 6.89 0.95
N ARG A 36 -9.82 7.49 1.53
CA ARG A 36 -10.78 6.75 2.36
C ARG A 36 -11.55 5.72 1.55
N GLU A 37 -12.05 6.08 0.38
CA GLU A 37 -12.77 5.15 -0.51
C GLU A 37 -11.87 4.02 -1.00
N ALA A 38 -10.62 4.35 -1.37
CA ALA A 38 -9.62 3.38 -1.79
C ALA A 38 -9.25 2.42 -0.66
N ARG A 39 -9.13 2.92 0.58
CA ARG A 39 -8.91 2.11 1.78
C ARG A 39 -10.06 1.13 2.01
N GLU A 40 -11.30 1.60 2.00
CA GLU A 40 -12.48 0.74 2.19
C GLU A 40 -12.56 -0.35 1.10
N ALA A 41 -12.24 -0.01 -0.15
CA ALA A 41 -12.19 -0.98 -1.24
C ALA A 41 -11.08 -2.02 -1.05
N ALA A 42 -9.89 -1.58 -0.62
CA ALA A 42 -8.78 -2.47 -0.31
C ALA A 42 -9.11 -3.42 0.86
N GLU A 43 -9.69 -2.91 1.95
CA GLU A 43 -10.10 -3.71 3.11
C GLU A 43 -11.13 -4.78 2.73
N LYS A 44 -12.15 -4.42 1.93
CA LYS A 44 -13.11 -5.39 1.39
C LYS A 44 -12.43 -6.44 0.51
N ALA A 45 -11.49 -6.04 -0.33
CA ALA A 45 -10.72 -6.99 -1.13
C ALA A 45 -9.89 -7.94 -0.23
N GLN A 46 -9.23 -7.43 0.81
CA GLN A 46 -8.49 -8.28 1.76
C GLN A 46 -9.40 -9.31 2.45
N GLN A 47 -10.62 -8.92 2.84
CA GLN A 47 -11.61 -9.84 3.41
C GLN A 47 -11.97 -10.98 2.43
N LEU A 48 -12.15 -10.66 1.14
CA LEU A 48 -12.42 -11.65 0.10
C LEU A 48 -11.22 -12.59 -0.13
N LEU A 49 -10.00 -12.07 -0.02
CA LEU A 49 -8.77 -12.83 -0.21
C LEU A 49 -8.42 -13.74 0.98
N GLN A 50 -8.92 -13.44 2.18
CA GLN A 50 -8.50 -14.05 3.45
C GLN A 50 -8.43 -15.58 3.42
N ASN A 51 -9.50 -16.24 2.97
CA ASN A 51 -9.57 -17.72 2.96
C ASN A 51 -8.55 -18.33 2.00
N VAL A 52 -8.40 -17.72 0.81
CA VAL A 52 -7.47 -18.23 -0.21
C VAL A 52 -6.02 -17.96 0.18
N ALA A 53 -5.74 -16.77 0.71
CA ALA A 53 -4.42 -16.39 1.23
C ALA A 53 -3.98 -17.34 2.35
N ASN A 54 -4.86 -17.61 3.32
CA ASN A 54 -4.56 -18.53 4.42
C ASN A 54 -4.29 -19.95 3.94
N ARG A 55 -5.10 -20.46 3.01
CA ARG A 55 -4.90 -21.78 2.41
C ARG A 55 -3.57 -21.86 1.66
N LYS A 56 -3.23 -20.86 0.86
CA LYS A 56 -1.95 -20.79 0.14
C LYS A 56 -0.78 -20.77 1.12
N ARG A 57 -0.83 -19.88 2.11
CA ARG A 57 0.17 -19.75 3.17
C ARG A 57 0.41 -21.07 3.91
N ASN A 58 -0.66 -21.79 4.28
CA ASN A 58 -0.55 -23.07 4.98
C ASN A 58 0.12 -24.15 4.12
N ARG A 59 -0.19 -24.22 2.82
CA ARG A 59 0.49 -25.15 1.90
C ARG A 59 1.99 -24.85 1.79
N GLN A 60 2.36 -23.57 1.72
CA GLN A 60 3.76 -23.17 1.73
C GLN A 60 4.43 -23.54 3.06
N LEU A 61 3.74 -23.41 4.19
CA LEU A 61 4.27 -23.81 5.51
C LEU A 61 4.57 -25.31 5.59
N GLU A 62 3.69 -26.16 5.07
CA GLU A 62 3.88 -27.62 5.08
C GLU A 62 5.09 -28.07 4.26
N THR A 63 5.47 -27.30 3.23
CA THR A 63 6.57 -27.62 2.33
C THR A 63 7.85 -26.83 2.60
N GLY A 64 7.86 -25.97 3.62
CA GLY A 64 8.97 -25.02 3.84
C GLY A 64 9.12 -23.99 2.71
N GLY A 65 8.06 -23.73 1.95
CA GLY A 65 8.01 -22.73 0.90
C GLY A 65 7.95 -21.29 1.40
N LEU A 66 7.61 -20.38 0.50
CA LEU A 66 7.61 -18.93 0.76
C LEU A 66 6.38 -18.52 1.60
N ILE A 67 6.64 -17.87 2.74
CA ILE A 67 5.60 -17.28 3.59
C ILE A 67 5.94 -15.81 3.82
N ILE A 68 5.02 -14.92 3.47
CA ILE A 68 5.16 -13.50 3.83
C ILE A 68 4.72 -13.37 5.29
N THR A 69 5.67 -13.07 6.17
CA THR A 69 5.40 -12.95 7.61
C THR A 69 4.89 -11.57 7.97
N LYS A 70 5.36 -10.55 7.27
CA LYS A 70 4.91 -9.16 7.43
C LYS A 70 5.19 -8.38 6.16
N ALA A 71 4.23 -7.60 5.71
CA ALA A 71 4.44 -6.67 4.61
C ALA A 71 3.62 -5.41 4.78
N VAL A 72 4.26 -4.29 4.50
CA VAL A 72 3.70 -2.95 4.70
C VAL A 72 4.07 -2.05 3.54
N TYR A 73 3.09 -1.30 3.07
CA TYR A 73 3.23 -0.37 1.95
C TYR A 73 2.79 1.02 2.38
N GLY A 74 3.48 2.06 1.92
CA GLY A 74 3.06 3.43 2.20
C GLY A 74 4.22 4.41 2.25
N ASN A 75 4.06 5.50 3.00
CA ASN A 75 4.98 6.62 2.99
C ASN A 75 6.40 6.19 3.36
N ARG A 76 7.37 6.45 2.46
CA ARG A 76 8.78 6.07 2.65
C ARG A 76 9.41 6.67 3.91
N LYS A 77 9.04 7.90 4.28
CA LYS A 77 9.53 8.56 5.51
C LYS A 77 8.96 7.88 6.75
N ALA A 78 7.69 7.46 6.73
CA ALA A 78 7.06 6.72 7.81
C ALA A 78 7.77 5.39 8.05
N LEU A 79 8.01 4.63 6.98
CA LEU A 79 8.69 3.34 7.03
C LEU A 79 10.12 3.46 7.56
N LYS A 80 10.87 4.49 7.11
CA LYS A 80 12.23 4.75 7.60
C LYS A 80 12.26 5.04 9.09
N LYS A 81 11.40 5.94 9.59
CA LYS A 81 11.34 6.27 11.03
C LYS A 81 10.98 5.07 11.90
N ARG A 82 10.04 4.24 11.42
CA ARG A 82 9.64 3.00 12.11
C ARG A 82 10.81 2.02 12.24
N ASN A 83 11.62 1.87 11.20
CA ASN A 83 12.81 1.01 11.24
C ASN A 83 13.92 1.59 12.14
N GLU A 84 14.01 2.92 12.25
CA GLU A 84 14.94 3.61 13.17
C GLU A 84 14.44 3.65 14.62
N TYR A 85 13.34 2.95 14.96
CA TYR A 85 12.69 2.96 16.28
C TYR A 85 12.42 4.39 16.81
N ARG A 86 12.17 5.33 15.91
CA ARG A 86 11.81 6.71 16.24
C ARG A 86 10.30 6.83 16.36
N GLU A 87 9.86 7.75 17.22
CA GLU A 87 8.46 8.12 17.29
C GLU A 87 7.96 8.57 15.91
N VAL A 88 6.91 7.89 15.45
CA VAL A 88 6.20 8.22 14.22
C VAL A 88 4.95 8.97 14.65
N ASP A 89 4.79 10.19 14.15
CA ASP A 89 3.56 10.96 14.36
C ASP A 89 2.34 10.19 13.83
N ASP A 90 1.19 10.30 14.50
CA ASP A 90 -0.04 9.55 14.18
C ASP A 90 -0.49 9.79 12.73
N GLU A 91 -0.32 11.00 12.20
CA GLU A 91 -0.66 11.30 10.80
C GLU A 91 0.21 10.49 9.84
N LEU A 92 1.51 10.42 10.12
CA LEU A 92 2.47 9.70 9.30
C LEU A 92 2.31 8.17 9.45
N ALA A 93 1.95 7.68 10.64
CA ALA A 93 1.64 6.27 10.88
C ALA A 93 0.40 5.81 10.09
N SER A 94 -0.61 6.68 9.97
CA SER A 94 -1.82 6.41 9.17
C SER A 94 -1.56 6.25 7.66
N GLN A 95 -0.39 6.70 7.19
CA GLN A 95 0.04 6.60 5.80
C GLN A 95 0.78 5.29 5.47
N VAL A 96 0.58 4.26 6.28
CA VAL A 96 1.13 2.91 6.09
C VAL A 96 0.00 1.90 6.17
N VAL A 97 -0.05 0.99 5.21
CA VAL A 97 -1.04 -0.10 5.13
C VAL A 97 -0.35 -1.45 5.26
N ASP A 98 -0.99 -2.36 6.00
CA ASP A 98 -0.63 -3.78 6.02
C ASP A 98 -1.13 -4.46 4.74
N VAL A 99 -0.20 -5.07 4.02
CA VAL A 99 -0.43 -5.79 2.77
C VAL A 99 0.08 -7.23 2.82
N THR A 100 0.29 -7.76 4.03
CA THR A 100 0.76 -9.13 4.29
C THR A 100 -0.17 -10.17 3.68
N LEU A 101 -1.49 -9.98 3.85
CA LEU A 101 -2.50 -10.90 3.35
C LEU A 101 -2.58 -10.89 1.81
N PRO A 102 -2.70 -9.72 1.13
CA PRO A 102 -2.58 -9.63 -0.32
C PRO A 102 -1.32 -10.28 -0.88
N LEU A 103 -0.15 -10.07 -0.28
CA LEU A 103 1.08 -10.69 -0.78
C LEU A 103 1.06 -12.22 -0.62
N ASN A 104 0.60 -12.76 0.51
CA ASN A 104 0.43 -14.21 0.66
C ASN A 104 -0.54 -14.81 -0.37
N PHE A 105 -1.57 -14.05 -0.78
CA PHE A 105 -2.46 -14.47 -1.87
C PHE A 105 -1.73 -14.55 -3.23
N LEU A 106 -0.77 -13.66 -3.48
CA LEU A 106 -0.01 -13.60 -4.74
C LEU A 106 1.08 -14.66 -4.87
N VAL A 107 1.53 -15.29 -3.78
CA VAL A 107 2.49 -16.40 -3.83
C VAL A 107 1.93 -17.53 -4.70
N ASN A 108 2.66 -17.94 -5.72
CA ASN A 108 2.25 -19.00 -6.63
C ASN A 108 2.46 -20.41 -6.01
N ASP A 109 2.00 -21.45 -6.69
CA ASP A 109 2.09 -22.82 -6.17
C ASP A 109 3.55 -23.32 -6.07
N SER A 110 4.45 -22.74 -6.86
CA SER A 110 5.90 -23.01 -6.81
C SER A 110 6.63 -22.27 -5.67
N GLY A 111 5.92 -21.52 -4.82
CA GLY A 111 6.52 -20.81 -3.69
C GLY A 111 7.31 -19.57 -4.09
N GLN A 112 6.89 -18.88 -5.16
CA GLN A 112 7.48 -17.62 -5.61
C GLN A 112 6.42 -16.51 -5.66
N LEU A 113 6.86 -15.28 -5.44
CA LEU A 113 6.06 -14.08 -5.65
C LEU A 113 6.78 -13.16 -6.63
N LYS A 114 6.03 -12.66 -7.61
CA LYS A 114 6.53 -11.73 -8.63
C LYS A 114 5.63 -10.50 -8.72
N LEU A 115 6.20 -9.32 -8.47
CA LEU A 115 5.64 -8.02 -8.80
C LEU A 115 6.37 -7.47 -10.02
N HIS A 116 5.62 -6.96 -10.99
CA HIS A 116 6.18 -6.48 -12.25
C HIS A 116 6.67 -5.04 -12.14
N GLU A 117 7.84 -4.77 -12.71
CA GLU A 117 8.39 -3.42 -12.83
C GLU A 117 7.45 -2.53 -13.68
N GLY A 118 7.37 -1.25 -13.31
CA GLY A 118 6.51 -0.27 -13.98
C GLY A 118 5.03 -0.33 -13.59
N VAL A 119 4.62 -1.36 -12.84
CA VAL A 119 3.26 -1.46 -12.28
C VAL A 119 3.25 -0.85 -10.89
N LYS A 120 2.38 0.13 -10.67
CA LYS A 120 2.15 0.71 -9.34
C LYS A 120 1.68 -0.37 -8.37
N GLN A 121 2.34 -0.48 -7.23
CA GLN A 121 1.94 -1.43 -6.20
C GLN A 121 0.55 -1.11 -5.63
N SER A 122 0.16 0.17 -5.59
CA SER A 122 -1.20 0.57 -5.21
C SER A 122 -2.31 0.03 -6.12
N GLY A 123 -1.99 -0.45 -7.33
CA GLY A 123 -2.94 -1.06 -8.26
C GLY A 123 -3.20 -2.54 -8.01
N ILE A 124 -2.48 -3.16 -7.06
CA ILE A 124 -2.65 -4.56 -6.68
C ILE A 124 -3.93 -4.71 -5.86
N MET A 125 -4.67 -5.80 -6.06
CA MET A 125 -5.87 -6.08 -5.26
C MET A 125 -5.53 -6.16 -3.77
N GLY A 126 -6.27 -5.42 -2.94
CA GLY A 126 -6.01 -5.34 -1.49
C GLY A 126 -4.94 -4.31 -1.10
N PHE A 127 -4.36 -3.60 -2.07
CA PHE A 127 -3.55 -2.40 -1.86
C PHE A 127 -4.38 -1.14 -2.13
N TYR A 128 -3.88 -0.01 -1.63
CA TYR A 128 -4.28 1.34 -2.04
C TYR A 128 -3.10 2.31 -1.82
N ASP A 129 -3.19 3.53 -2.35
CA ASP A 129 -2.21 4.59 -2.08
C ASP A 129 -2.62 5.36 -0.80
N PRO A 130 -1.93 5.19 0.34
CA PRO A 130 -2.29 5.86 1.59
C PRO A 130 -1.76 7.29 1.68
N CYS A 131 -0.90 7.73 0.74
CA CYS A 131 -0.27 9.04 0.73
C CYS A 131 -0.05 9.55 -0.70
N PRO A 132 -1.13 9.98 -1.39
CA PRO A 132 -1.01 10.52 -2.75
C PRO A 132 -0.06 11.71 -2.80
N GLY A 133 0.82 11.72 -3.80
CA GLY A 133 1.84 12.76 -3.97
C GLY A 133 3.14 12.53 -3.17
N GLU A 134 3.14 11.64 -2.17
CA GLU A 134 4.36 11.29 -1.44
C GLU A 134 5.02 10.01 -2.00
N PRO A 135 6.36 9.91 -1.91
CA PRO A 135 7.09 8.69 -2.25
C PRO A 135 6.68 7.51 -1.37
N LYS A 136 6.43 6.37 -2.02
CA LYS A 136 6.02 5.14 -1.37
C LYS A 136 7.04 4.03 -1.53
N GLN A 137 7.01 3.12 -0.59
CA GLN A 137 7.85 1.93 -0.57
C GLN A 137 7.06 0.76 -0.02
N LEU A 138 7.33 -0.44 -0.53
CA LEU A 138 6.88 -1.70 0.04
C LEU A 138 8.05 -2.34 0.78
N HIS A 139 7.79 -2.69 2.03
CA HIS A 139 8.71 -3.42 2.89
C HIS A 139 8.11 -4.81 3.17
N VAL A 140 8.92 -5.86 2.98
CA VAL A 140 8.49 -7.25 3.05
C VAL A 140 9.48 -8.04 3.91
N GLU A 141 8.97 -8.66 4.96
CA GLU A 141 9.64 -9.72 5.72
C GLU A 141 9.00 -11.05 5.33
N TYR A 142 9.82 -12.06 5.09
CA TYR A 142 9.35 -13.38 4.71
C TYR A 142 10.24 -14.50 5.24
N THR A 143 9.69 -15.71 5.25
CA THR A 143 10.46 -16.94 5.48
C THR A 143 10.45 -17.81 4.24
N TYR A 144 11.57 -18.49 4.01
CA TYR A 144 11.73 -19.48 2.95
C TYR A 144 12.69 -20.56 3.44
N SER A 145 12.26 -21.83 3.38
CA SER A 145 13.01 -22.97 3.90
C SER A 145 13.47 -22.82 5.36
N GLY A 146 12.63 -22.19 6.20
CA GLY A 146 12.91 -21.95 7.62
C GLY A 146 13.79 -20.72 7.92
N GLU A 147 14.40 -20.13 6.90
CA GLU A 147 15.27 -18.96 7.03
C GLU A 147 14.50 -17.66 6.88
N ARG A 148 15.02 -16.57 7.45
CA ARG A 148 14.39 -15.24 7.45
C ARG A 148 15.03 -14.31 6.41
N TYR A 149 14.18 -13.51 5.77
CA TYR A 149 14.58 -12.58 4.73
C TYR A 149 13.82 -11.27 4.85
N GLU A 150 14.42 -10.19 4.36
CA GLU A 150 13.85 -8.85 4.35
C GLU A 150 14.25 -8.08 3.10
N VAL A 151 13.30 -7.37 2.50
CA VAL A 151 13.52 -6.55 1.31
C VAL A 151 12.61 -5.33 1.31
N ALA A 152 13.12 -4.21 0.79
CA ALA A 152 12.35 -3.01 0.53
C ALA A 152 12.48 -2.59 -0.94
N VAL A 153 11.36 -2.28 -1.59
CA VAL A 153 11.31 -1.86 -3.00
C VAL A 153 10.44 -0.61 -3.16
N ASP A 154 10.84 0.29 -4.06
CA ASP A 154 10.06 1.49 -4.35
C ASP A 154 8.77 1.15 -5.15
N ASP A 155 7.81 2.08 -5.20
CA ASP A 155 6.43 1.86 -5.69
C ASP A 155 6.27 1.25 -7.10
N TYR A 156 7.24 1.47 -7.99
CA TYR A 156 7.24 0.95 -9.36
C TYR A 156 8.30 -0.12 -9.60
N GLN A 157 9.11 -0.42 -8.58
CA GLN A 157 10.18 -1.39 -8.70
C GLN A 157 9.58 -2.80 -8.65
N GLY A 158 10.05 -3.65 -9.56
CA GLY A 158 9.69 -5.07 -9.56
C GLY A 158 10.23 -5.78 -8.33
N LEU A 159 9.60 -6.88 -7.95
CA LEU A 159 10.04 -7.72 -6.85
C LEU A 159 9.90 -9.19 -7.26
N LEU A 160 10.98 -9.96 -7.15
CA LEU A 160 10.95 -11.40 -7.27
C LEU A 160 11.51 -11.98 -5.97
N ILE A 161 10.72 -12.79 -5.28
CA ILE A 161 11.14 -13.46 -4.04
C ILE A 161 10.75 -14.95 -4.09
N PRO A 162 11.53 -15.83 -3.46
CA PRO A 162 12.73 -15.55 -2.64
C PRO A 162 13.98 -15.18 -3.46
N GLN A 163 14.89 -14.42 -2.85
CA GLN A 163 16.24 -14.12 -3.33
C GLN A 163 17.24 -14.19 -2.16
N GLU A 164 18.42 -14.75 -2.39
CA GLU A 164 19.43 -15.00 -1.33
C GLU A 164 20.00 -13.68 -0.79
N GLU A 165 20.07 -12.66 -1.62
CA GLU A 165 20.56 -11.33 -1.25
C GLU A 165 19.71 -10.63 -0.18
N HIS A 166 18.49 -11.13 0.06
CA HIS A 166 17.57 -10.62 1.08
C HIS A 166 17.71 -11.30 2.44
N ARG A 167 18.58 -12.31 2.57
CA ARG A 167 18.70 -13.11 3.80
C ARG A 167 19.27 -12.25 4.94
N ILE A 168 18.73 -12.43 6.14
CA ILE A 168 19.15 -11.75 7.39
C ILE A 168 20.13 -12.61 8.17
#